data_AF-A0AAU6F3T7-F1
#
_entry.id   AF-A0AAU6F3T7-F1
#
_cell.length_a   1.000
_cell.length_b   1.000
_cell.length_c   1.000
_cell.angle_alpha   90.00
_cell.angle_beta   90.00
_cell.angle_gamma   90.00
#
_symmetry.space_group_name_H-M   'P 1'
#
loop_
_entity.id
_entity.type
_entity.pdbx_description
1 polymer ?
#
loop_
_entity_poly.entity_id
_entity_poly.type
_entity_poly.pdbx_seq_one_letter_code
_entity_poly.pdbx_strand_id
1 'polypeptide(L)'
;MGEGPKENLTATTVQVHCPACRREHSYAAPVYPCACGAPVAPPLTQGAPPQPILHRTWSEAWVEVRCTACGRQDHWPQPELGCGCGTVLRIPVEPVRTEAAPPPSPAPAHIPLPRTATPPRPAFHPEPVRTAHDAVTAAAHYLTWLGFRDVTATDLPGRRPATGIDVRGRGLIATVDPPGALPAALRDIECLWLHGLSSSVRAVYFAPAGFTDDALARAEELHIPLFVLDPAGTPRPGNGPADELVGTGA
;
A
#
# COMPACT_ATOMS: atom_id res chain seq x y z
N MET A 1 47.70 -7.89 5.92
CA MET A 1 46.80 -8.59 4.98
C MET A 1 45.42 -8.60 5.61
N GLY A 2 44.40 -7.88 5.17
CA GLY A 2 44.30 -6.83 4.17
C GLY A 2 43.15 -5.94 4.64
N GLU A 3 43.42 -4.65 4.76
CA GLU A 3 42.42 -3.63 5.06
C GLU A 3 41.52 -3.50 3.83
N GLY A 4 40.33 -4.08 3.87
CA GLY A 4 39.32 -3.89 2.84
C GLY A 4 38.89 -2.41 2.83
N PRO A 5 38.70 -1.79 1.66
CA PRO A 5 38.33 -0.38 1.59
C PRO A 5 36.95 -0.19 2.21
N LYS A 6 36.90 0.51 3.35
CA LYS A 6 35.68 1.15 3.83
C LYS A 6 35.43 2.34 2.92
N GLU A 7 34.81 2.10 1.76
CA GLU A 7 34.19 3.18 0.99
C GLU A 7 33.06 3.75 1.85
N ASN A 8 33.41 4.80 2.61
CA ASN A 8 32.44 5.72 3.18
C ASN A 8 31.56 6.19 2.02
N LEU A 9 30.30 5.75 1.98
CA LEU A 9 29.26 6.49 1.26
C LEU A 9 29.15 7.86 1.94
N THR A 10 29.97 8.80 1.49
CA THR A 10 29.77 10.22 1.75
C THR A 10 28.40 10.57 1.20
N ALA A 11 27.45 10.92 2.07
CA ALA A 11 26.20 11.50 1.64
C ALA A 11 26.53 12.72 0.77
N THR A 12 26.26 12.63 -0.54
CA THR A 12 26.58 13.70 -1.49
C THR A 12 25.72 14.91 -1.14
N THR A 13 26.35 15.96 -0.61
CA THR A 13 25.69 17.24 -0.35
C THR A 13 25.78 18.12 -1.60
N VAL A 14 24.67 18.69 -2.01
CA VAL A 14 24.58 19.62 -3.15
C VAL A 14 24.12 21.00 -2.68
N GLN A 15 24.60 22.06 -3.34
CA GLN A 15 24.09 23.41 -3.12
C GLN A 15 22.87 23.66 -4.00
N VAL A 16 21.80 24.16 -3.39
CA VAL A 16 20.49 24.37 -4.00
C VAL A 16 20.09 25.82 -3.81
N HIS A 17 19.78 26.51 -4.90
CA HIS A 17 19.33 27.90 -4.86
C HIS A 17 17.82 27.97 -5.03
N CYS A 18 17.13 28.62 -4.10
CA CYS A 18 15.70 28.82 -4.22
C CYS A 18 15.39 29.81 -5.37
N PRO A 19 14.63 29.44 -6.41
CA PRO A 19 14.29 30.35 -7.50
C PRO A 19 13.39 31.51 -7.06
N ALA A 20 12.66 31.37 -5.94
CA ALA A 20 11.76 32.42 -5.44
C ALA A 20 12.47 33.50 -4.62
N CYS A 21 13.35 33.11 -3.68
CA CYS A 21 14.00 34.05 -2.75
C CYS A 21 15.52 34.12 -2.89
N ARG A 22 16.10 33.33 -3.81
CA ARG A 22 17.56 33.23 -4.10
C ARG A 22 18.43 32.76 -2.93
N ARG A 23 17.82 32.32 -1.81
CA ARG A 23 18.55 31.72 -0.68
C ARG A 23 19.24 30.42 -1.12
N GLU A 24 20.49 30.27 -0.72
CA GLU A 24 21.28 29.06 -0.92
C GLU A 24 21.04 28.08 0.24
N HIS A 25 20.97 26.80 -0.10
CA HIS A 25 20.74 25.70 0.83
C HIS A 25 21.72 24.57 0.54
N SER A 26 22.34 24.03 1.60
CA SER A 26 23.06 22.76 1.50
C SER A 26 22.08 21.62 1.74
N TYR A 27 21.94 20.73 0.76
CA TYR A 27 21.02 19.59 0.79
C TYR A 27 21.77 18.28 0.67
N ALA A 28 21.56 17.36 1.61
CA ALA A 28 22.08 16.00 1.56
C ALA A 28 20.93 15.02 1.24
N ALA A 29 21.15 14.12 0.28
CA ALA A 29 20.15 13.12 -0.08
C ALA A 29 19.84 12.19 1.11
N PRO A 30 18.56 11.87 1.37
CA PRO A 30 18.21 10.84 2.34
C PRO A 30 18.70 9.47 1.86
N VAL A 31 19.17 8.66 2.80
CA VAL A 31 19.68 7.30 2.54
C VAL A 31 18.67 6.29 3.09
N TYR A 32 18.30 5.31 2.27
CA TYR A 32 17.36 4.26 2.63
C TYR A 32 17.92 2.86 2.32
N PRO A 33 17.50 1.80 3.03
CA PRO A 33 17.99 0.45 2.79
C PRO A 33 17.33 -0.18 1.57
N CYS A 34 18.13 -0.63 0.59
CA CYS A 34 17.67 -1.49 -0.49
C CYS A 34 17.21 -2.85 0.05
N ALA A 35 16.40 -3.60 -0.70
CA ALA A 35 16.02 -4.98 -0.38
C ALA A 35 17.23 -5.93 -0.18
N CYS A 36 18.41 -5.60 -0.74
CA CYS A 36 19.65 -6.35 -0.48
C CYS A 36 20.37 -5.93 0.81
N GLY A 37 19.86 -4.95 1.55
CA GLY A 37 20.46 -4.39 2.77
C GLY A 37 21.46 -3.25 2.53
N ALA A 38 21.86 -2.98 1.29
CA ALA A 38 22.78 -1.89 0.98
C ALA A 38 22.11 -0.52 1.12
N PRO A 39 22.80 0.50 1.67
CA PRO A 39 22.30 1.87 1.71
C PRO A 39 22.25 2.45 0.29
N VAL A 40 21.14 3.07 -0.07
CA VAL A 40 20.93 3.73 -1.36
C VAL A 40 20.47 5.17 -1.12
N ALA A 41 21.13 6.12 -1.78
CA ALA A 41 20.72 7.51 -1.84
C ALA A 41 20.43 7.86 -3.32
N PRO A 42 19.37 8.64 -3.61
CA PRO A 42 19.13 9.14 -4.95
C PRO A 42 20.34 9.97 -5.45
N PRO A 43 20.87 9.70 -6.65
CA PRO A 43 22.00 10.45 -7.20
C PRO A 43 21.53 11.86 -7.53
N LEU A 44 21.97 12.86 -6.76
CA LEU A 44 21.58 14.25 -6.97
C LEU A 44 22.39 14.86 -8.13
N THR A 45 21.72 15.57 -9.03
CA THR A 45 22.41 16.29 -10.12
C THR A 45 22.93 17.62 -9.61
N GLN A 46 24.26 17.75 -9.45
CA GLN A 46 24.87 19.03 -9.09
C GLN A 46 24.62 20.11 -10.15
N GLY A 47 24.26 21.31 -9.70
CA GLY A 47 24.08 22.48 -10.56
C GLY A 47 22.79 22.51 -11.39
N ALA A 48 22.00 21.43 -11.41
CA ALA A 48 20.69 21.44 -12.05
C ALA A 48 19.70 22.33 -11.27
N PRO A 49 18.89 23.15 -11.95
CA PRO A 49 17.98 24.07 -11.27
C PRO A 49 16.88 23.30 -10.54
N PRO A 50 16.66 23.53 -9.23
CA PRO A 50 15.55 22.94 -8.52
C PRO A 50 14.21 23.49 -9.03
N GLN A 51 13.18 22.64 -9.05
CA GLN A 51 11.86 23.01 -9.54
C GLN A 51 10.89 23.29 -8.37
N PRO A 52 10.19 24.43 -8.35
CA PRO A 52 9.12 24.67 -7.38
C PRO A 52 8.00 23.64 -7.53
N ILE A 53 7.59 23.02 -6.43
CA ILE A 53 6.43 22.15 -6.38
C ILE A 53 5.20 23.04 -6.15
N LEU A 54 4.45 23.27 -7.22
CA LEU A 54 3.16 23.98 -7.16
C LEU A 54 1.99 23.02 -6.93
N HIS A 55 2.10 21.80 -7.46
CA HIS A 55 1.11 20.74 -7.36
C HIS A 55 1.82 19.41 -7.13
N ARG A 56 1.22 18.51 -6.35
CA ARG A 56 1.73 17.16 -6.13
C ARG A 56 0.87 16.15 -6.87
N THR A 57 1.50 15.37 -7.73
CA THR A 57 0.92 14.17 -8.34
C THR A 57 1.66 12.95 -7.81
N TRP A 58 0.98 11.80 -7.76
CA TRP A 58 1.58 10.57 -7.24
C TRP A 58 2.82 10.16 -8.04
N SER A 59 2.76 10.23 -9.37
CA SER A 59 3.88 9.88 -10.25
C SER A 59 5.11 10.77 -10.05
N GLU A 60 4.92 12.04 -9.69
CA GLU A 60 6.03 12.97 -9.47
C GLU A 60 6.59 12.95 -8.04
N ALA A 61 6.02 12.12 -7.16
CA ALA A 61 6.51 11.91 -5.79
C ALA A 61 7.60 10.82 -5.70
N TRP A 62 7.88 10.13 -6.81
CA TRP A 62 8.81 9.00 -6.85
C TRP A 62 9.87 9.18 -7.94
N VAL A 63 11.09 8.69 -7.66
CA VAL A 63 12.22 8.62 -8.58
C VAL A 63 12.72 7.18 -8.67
N GLU A 64 13.09 6.75 -9.87
CA GLU A 64 13.80 5.47 -10.02
C GLU A 64 15.26 5.66 -9.61
N VAL A 65 15.77 4.76 -8.76
CA VAL A 65 17.18 4.74 -8.36
C VAL A 65 17.71 3.33 -8.50
N ARG A 66 18.92 3.22 -9.06
CA ARG A 66 19.65 1.97 -9.19
C ARG A 66 20.56 1.75 -7.98
N CYS A 67 20.42 0.61 -7.31
CA CYS A 67 21.36 0.19 -6.28
C CYS A 67 22.71 -0.16 -6.90
N THR A 68 23.80 0.46 -6.43
CA THR A 68 25.17 0.17 -6.92
C THR A 68 25.68 -1.20 -6.46
N ALA A 69 25.13 -1.76 -5.38
CA ALA A 69 25.54 -3.06 -4.84
C ALA A 69 24.89 -4.26 -5.56
N CYS A 70 23.57 -4.22 -5.80
CA CYS A 70 22.85 -5.35 -6.42
C CYS A 70 22.31 -5.06 -7.83
N GLY A 71 22.43 -3.81 -8.32
CA GLY A 71 21.97 -3.41 -9.65
C GLY A 71 20.44 -3.25 -9.80
N ARG A 72 19.65 -3.56 -8.76
CA ARG A 72 18.19 -3.43 -8.77
C ARG A 72 17.78 -1.98 -8.96
N GLN A 73 16.75 -1.76 -9.78
CA GLN A 73 16.10 -0.48 -9.98
C GLN A 73 14.75 -0.52 -9.26
N ASP A 74 14.53 0.40 -8.34
CA ASP A 74 13.28 0.53 -7.57
C ASP A 74 12.87 2.00 -7.48
N HIS A 75 11.63 2.24 -7.07
CA HIS A 75 11.07 3.56 -6.84
C HIS A 75 11.38 4.04 -5.41
N TRP A 76 11.89 5.27 -5.30
CA TRP A 76 12.26 5.91 -4.05
C TRP A 76 11.62 7.30 -3.95
N PRO A 77 11.38 7.83 -2.74
CA PRO A 77 10.80 9.15 -2.58
C PRO A 77 11.62 10.23 -3.29
N GLN A 78 10.96 11.09 -4.07
CA GLN A 78 11.57 12.25 -4.69
C GLN A 78 12.19 13.16 -3.62
N PRO A 79 13.48 13.54 -3.74
CA PRO A 79 14.11 14.46 -2.81
C PRO A 79 13.50 15.87 -2.88
N GLU A 80 13.04 16.38 -1.74
CA GLU A 80 12.42 17.70 -1.62
C GLU A 80 13.10 18.56 -0.54
N LEU A 81 13.13 19.88 -0.74
CA LEU A 81 13.63 20.88 0.20
C LEU A 81 12.59 21.99 0.43
N GLY A 82 12.16 22.16 1.68
CA GLY A 82 11.39 23.34 2.10
C GLY A 82 12.31 24.53 2.32
N CYS A 83 12.08 25.63 1.58
CA CYS A 83 12.72 26.90 1.85
C CYS A 83 11.92 27.68 2.90
N GLY A 84 12.59 28.37 3.82
CA GLY A 84 11.94 29.23 4.82
C GLY A 84 11.11 30.39 4.26
N CYS A 85 11.16 30.66 2.94
CA CYS A 85 10.25 31.60 2.27
C CYS A 85 8.87 31.00 1.92
N GLY A 86 8.66 29.70 2.18
CA GLY A 86 7.42 28.99 1.89
C GLY A 86 7.42 28.16 0.59
N THR A 87 8.47 28.25 -0.24
CA THR A 87 8.58 27.44 -1.46
C THR A 87 9.13 26.05 -1.14
N VAL A 88 8.48 25.01 -1.66
CA VAL A 88 9.00 23.63 -1.65
C VAL A 88 9.66 23.35 -2.99
N LEU A 89 10.89 22.85 -2.96
CA LEU A 89 11.72 22.60 -4.12
C LEU A 89 11.90 21.10 -4.33
N ARG A 90 11.69 20.65 -5.56
CA ARG A 90 12.11 19.34 -6.06
C ARG A 90 13.59 19.40 -6.41
N ILE A 91 14.40 18.57 -5.76
CA ILE A 91 15.83 18.48 -6.04
C ILE A 91 16.05 17.52 -7.23
N PRO A 92 16.72 17.95 -8.31
CA PRO A 92 16.94 17.11 -9.47
C PRO A 92 17.79 15.89 -9.13
N VAL A 93 17.32 14.72 -9.56
CA VAL A 93 18.07 13.47 -9.52
C VAL A 93 18.60 13.15 -10.92
N GLU A 94 19.73 12.47 -11.00
CA GLU A 94 20.24 11.96 -12.26
C GLU A 94 19.26 10.89 -12.76
N PRO A 95 18.71 11.04 -13.98
CA PRO A 95 17.81 10.03 -14.51
C PRO A 95 18.58 8.72 -14.67
N VAL A 96 17.97 7.61 -14.26
CA VAL A 96 18.50 6.29 -14.59
C VAL A 96 18.52 6.21 -16.11
N ARG A 97 19.72 6.14 -16.70
CA ARG A 97 19.85 5.96 -18.14
C ARG A 97 19.31 4.59 -18.48
N THR A 98 18.15 4.55 -19.12
CA THR A 98 17.66 3.37 -19.82
C THR A 98 18.59 3.15 -21.00
N GLU A 99 19.61 2.32 -20.82
CA GLU A 99 20.22 1.67 -21.98
C GLU A 99 19.11 0.83 -22.59
N ALA A 100 18.66 1.24 -23.78
CA ALA A 100 17.65 0.53 -24.53
C ALA A 100 18.21 -0.86 -24.84
N ALA A 101 17.84 -1.83 -24.02
CA ALA A 101 18.06 -3.22 -24.33
C ALA A 101 17.40 -3.48 -25.70
N PRO A 102 18.07 -4.17 -26.64
CA PRO A 102 17.45 -4.56 -27.88
C PRO A 102 16.16 -5.32 -27.55
N PRO A 103 15.08 -5.11 -28.32
CA PRO A 103 13.81 -5.76 -28.04
C PRO A 103 14.05 -7.27 -27.94
N PRO A 104 13.56 -7.96 -26.90
CA PRO A 104 13.64 -9.41 -26.88
C PRO A 104 12.96 -9.91 -28.15
N SER A 105 13.68 -10.73 -28.92
CA SER A 105 13.09 -11.45 -30.04
C SER A 105 11.83 -12.16 -29.52
N PRO A 106 10.70 -12.13 -30.25
CA PRO A 106 9.51 -12.81 -29.80
C PRO A 106 9.81 -14.31 -29.77
N ALA A 107 10.07 -14.83 -28.57
CA ALA A 107 9.88 -16.23 -28.30
C ALA A 107 8.41 -16.52 -28.64
N PRO A 108 8.10 -17.66 -29.28
CA PRO A 108 6.73 -18.00 -29.62
C PRO A 108 5.89 -17.82 -28.36
N ALA A 109 4.79 -17.08 -28.51
CA ALA A 109 3.79 -16.95 -27.48
C ALA A 109 3.29 -18.37 -27.16
N HIS A 110 3.91 -19.00 -26.19
CA HIS A 110 3.22 -19.99 -25.39
C HIS A 110 2.14 -19.20 -24.69
N ILE A 111 0.98 -19.09 -25.35
CA ILE A 111 -0.27 -18.76 -24.70
C ILE A 111 -0.31 -19.73 -23.52
N PRO A 112 -0.15 -19.27 -22.26
CA PRO A 112 -0.52 -20.12 -21.16
C PRO A 112 -2.00 -20.35 -21.41
N LEU A 113 -2.37 -21.59 -21.72
CA LEU A 113 -3.77 -21.98 -21.67
C LEU A 113 -4.33 -21.40 -20.36
N PRO A 114 -5.58 -20.88 -20.36
CA PRO A 114 -6.19 -20.31 -19.17
C PRO A 114 -5.88 -21.23 -18.00
N ARG A 115 -5.30 -20.70 -16.92
CA ARG A 115 -4.94 -21.50 -15.75
C ARG A 115 -6.15 -22.37 -15.43
N THR A 116 -6.06 -23.66 -15.71
CA THR A 116 -7.04 -24.65 -15.30
C THR A 116 -7.17 -24.46 -13.81
N ALA A 117 -8.36 -24.02 -13.39
CA ALA A 117 -8.85 -23.78 -12.04
C ALA A 117 -7.79 -23.80 -10.93
N THR A 118 -7.66 -22.67 -10.21
CA THR A 118 -7.08 -22.65 -8.86
C THR A 118 -7.56 -23.90 -8.11
N PRO A 119 -6.66 -24.68 -7.49
CA PRO A 119 -7.07 -25.89 -6.78
C PRO A 119 -8.24 -25.55 -5.85
N PRO A 120 -9.28 -26.41 -5.78
CA PRO A 120 -10.51 -26.09 -5.08
C PRO A 120 -10.15 -25.64 -3.66
N ARG A 121 -10.54 -24.41 -3.35
CA ARG A 121 -10.29 -23.81 -2.03
C ARG A 121 -10.88 -24.78 -0.99
N PRO A 122 -10.11 -25.16 0.05
CA PRO A 122 -10.63 -26.07 1.08
C PRO A 122 -11.89 -25.50 1.71
N ALA A 123 -12.72 -26.33 2.33
CA ALA A 123 -13.88 -25.83 3.06
C ALA A 123 -13.43 -24.83 4.13
N PHE A 124 -14.17 -23.74 4.29
CA PHE A 124 -13.95 -22.82 5.40
C PHE A 124 -14.44 -23.46 6.70
N HIS A 125 -13.63 -23.39 7.75
CA HIS A 125 -13.97 -23.91 9.07
C HIS A 125 -14.22 -22.73 10.02
N PRO A 126 -15.48 -22.35 10.24
CA PRO A 126 -15.82 -21.18 11.04
C PRO A 126 -15.73 -21.47 12.54
N GLU A 127 -15.38 -20.45 13.32
CA GLU A 127 -15.44 -20.46 14.77
C GLU A 127 -16.55 -19.53 15.28
N PRO A 128 -17.32 -19.91 16.32
CA PRO A 128 -18.43 -19.09 16.81
C PRO A 128 -17.99 -17.70 17.28
N VAL A 129 -18.72 -16.67 16.83
CA VAL A 129 -18.43 -15.27 17.19
C VAL A 129 -19.29 -14.88 18.39
N ARG A 130 -18.66 -14.55 19.52
CA ARG A 130 -19.34 -14.08 20.75
C ARG A 130 -18.86 -12.71 21.18
N THR A 131 -17.62 -12.38 20.87
CA THR A 131 -16.97 -11.11 21.25
C THR A 131 -16.50 -10.34 20.02
N ALA A 132 -16.13 -9.07 20.24
CA ALA A 132 -15.47 -8.26 19.21
C ALA A 132 -14.15 -8.90 18.74
N HIS A 133 -13.40 -9.52 19.65
CA HIS A 133 -12.16 -10.21 19.30
C HIS A 133 -12.43 -11.42 18.39
N ASP A 134 -13.44 -12.23 18.72
CA ASP A 134 -13.82 -13.39 17.89
C ASP A 134 -14.23 -12.94 16.48
N ALA A 135 -14.92 -11.80 16.37
CA ALA A 135 -15.32 -11.25 15.08
C ALA A 135 -14.11 -10.88 14.21
N VAL A 136 -13.12 -10.21 14.81
CA VAL A 136 -11.87 -9.83 14.14
C VAL A 136 -11.06 -11.07 13.74
N THR A 137 -10.94 -12.05 14.63
CA THR A 137 -10.25 -13.33 14.37
C THR A 137 -10.93 -14.10 13.25
N ALA A 138 -12.27 -14.21 13.25
CA ALA A 138 -13.03 -14.86 12.19
C ALA A 138 -12.83 -14.15 10.83
N ALA A 139 -12.85 -12.81 10.80
CA ALA A 139 -12.57 -12.04 9.59
C ALA A 139 -11.13 -12.25 9.08
N ALA A 140 -10.14 -12.25 9.96
CA ALA A 140 -8.74 -12.49 9.60
C ALA A 140 -8.53 -13.91 9.02
N HIS A 141 -9.12 -14.94 9.63
CA HIS A 141 -9.09 -16.31 9.11
C HIS A 141 -9.78 -16.41 7.75
N TYR A 142 -10.93 -15.75 7.59
CA TYR A 142 -11.66 -15.74 6.32
C TYR A 142 -10.87 -15.07 5.19
N LEU A 143 -10.22 -13.93 5.46
CA LEU A 143 -9.37 -13.25 4.49
C LEU A 143 -8.13 -14.08 4.13
N THR A 144 -7.53 -14.75 5.10
CA THR A 144 -6.44 -15.70 4.85
C THR A 144 -6.91 -16.85 3.96
N TRP A 145 -8.11 -17.39 4.22
CA TRP A 145 -8.75 -18.43 3.42
C TRP A 145 -9.08 -17.97 1.99
N LEU A 146 -9.45 -16.70 1.80
CA LEU A 146 -9.64 -16.08 0.48
C LEU A 146 -8.33 -15.97 -0.33
N GLY A 147 -7.17 -16.11 0.33
CA GLY A 147 -5.86 -16.14 -0.32
C GLY A 147 -4.99 -14.92 -0.02
N PHE A 148 -5.45 -13.99 0.82
CA PHE A 148 -4.64 -12.86 1.22
C PHE A 148 -3.48 -13.28 2.13
N ARG A 149 -2.35 -12.58 2.00
CA ARG A 149 -1.10 -12.91 2.70
C ARG A 149 -0.83 -11.93 3.83
N ASP A 150 -0.02 -12.36 4.78
CA ASP A 150 0.45 -11.54 5.90
C ASP A 150 -0.70 -10.87 6.66
N VAL A 151 -1.82 -11.59 6.81
CA VAL A 151 -3.03 -11.08 7.48
C VAL A 151 -2.80 -11.04 8.98
N THR A 152 -2.81 -9.84 9.54
CA THR A 152 -2.65 -9.57 10.97
C THR A 152 -3.86 -8.82 11.49
N ALA A 153 -4.45 -9.32 12.56
CA ALA A 153 -5.41 -8.57 13.36
C ALA A 153 -4.68 -7.50 14.20
N THR A 154 -5.39 -6.45 14.61
CA THR A 154 -4.88 -5.50 15.58
C THR A 154 -5.17 -6.05 16.98
N ASP A 155 -4.11 -6.49 17.67
CA ASP A 155 -4.17 -7.37 18.85
C ASP A 155 -4.65 -6.71 20.17
N LEU A 156 -5.36 -5.58 20.14
CA LEU A 156 -5.82 -4.89 21.36
C LEU A 156 -7.20 -5.42 21.78
N PRO A 157 -7.31 -6.27 22.82
CA PRO A 157 -8.58 -6.85 23.21
C PRO A 157 -9.48 -5.77 23.82
N GLY A 158 -10.72 -5.68 23.35
CA GLY A 158 -11.75 -4.84 23.96
C GLY A 158 -11.67 -3.33 23.65
N ARG A 159 -10.78 -2.89 22.76
CA ARG A 159 -10.74 -1.48 22.32
C ARG A 159 -10.64 -1.36 20.80
N ARG A 160 -11.61 -0.68 20.19
CA ARG A 160 -11.56 -0.33 18.76
C ARG A 160 -10.32 0.52 18.48
N PRO A 161 -9.53 0.23 17.43
CA PRO A 161 -8.42 1.06 17.02
C PRO A 161 -8.90 2.48 16.75
N ALA A 162 -8.08 3.49 17.10
CA ALA A 162 -8.41 4.89 16.79
C ALA A 162 -8.54 5.15 15.27
N THR A 163 -7.94 4.28 14.45
CA THR A 163 -8.00 4.31 12.99
C THR A 163 -9.22 3.61 12.41
N GLY A 164 -9.98 2.84 13.22
CA GLY A 164 -11.10 2.02 12.73
C GLY A 164 -10.70 0.85 11.84
N ILE A 165 -9.40 0.53 11.70
CA ILE A 165 -8.90 -0.60 10.90
C ILE A 165 -8.46 -1.72 11.84
N ASP A 166 -9.18 -2.83 11.77
CA ASP A 166 -9.04 -3.96 12.69
C ASP A 166 -8.13 -5.05 12.11
N VAL A 167 -8.12 -5.25 10.80
CA VAL A 167 -7.27 -6.23 10.11
C VAL A 167 -6.46 -5.56 9.01
N ARG A 168 -5.21 -5.97 8.86
CA ARG A 168 -4.33 -5.58 7.76
C ARG A 168 -3.73 -6.82 7.11
N GLY A 169 -3.50 -6.77 5.81
CA GLY A 169 -2.80 -7.81 5.09
C GLY A 169 -2.09 -7.22 3.88
N ARG A 170 -1.30 -8.03 3.19
CA ARG A 170 -0.65 -7.60 1.97
C ARG A 170 -1.71 -7.32 0.90
N GLY A 171 -1.89 -6.03 0.57
CA GLY A 171 -2.87 -5.58 -0.40
C GLY A 171 -4.28 -5.36 0.14
N LEU A 172 -4.50 -5.46 1.46
CA LEU A 172 -5.81 -5.24 2.06
C LEU A 172 -5.79 -4.54 3.42
N ILE A 173 -6.90 -3.88 3.72
CA ILE A 173 -7.31 -3.52 5.08
C ILE A 173 -8.76 -3.93 5.30
N ALA A 174 -9.13 -4.23 6.53
CA ALA A 174 -10.52 -4.48 6.87
C ALA A 174 -10.94 -3.83 8.20
N THR A 175 -12.21 -3.44 8.23
CA THR A 175 -12.92 -3.00 9.43
C THR A 175 -13.94 -4.07 9.82
N VAL A 176 -14.07 -4.33 11.11
CA VAL A 176 -14.97 -5.33 11.66
C VAL A 176 -15.78 -4.71 12.79
N ASP A 177 -17.10 -4.66 12.62
CA ASP A 177 -17.98 -4.21 13.70
C ASP A 177 -18.15 -5.31 14.77
N PRO A 178 -18.23 -4.92 16.06
CA PRO A 178 -18.47 -5.87 17.12
C PRO A 178 -19.90 -6.43 17.08
N PRO A 179 -20.14 -7.63 17.65
CA PRO A 179 -21.49 -8.14 17.84
C PRO A 179 -22.35 -7.15 18.64
N GLY A 180 -23.58 -6.88 18.16
CA GLY A 180 -24.50 -5.93 18.78
C GLY A 180 -24.32 -4.47 18.36
N ALA A 181 -23.39 -4.16 17.44
CA ALA A 181 -23.36 -2.87 16.76
C ALA A 181 -24.63 -2.62 15.94
N LEU A 182 -24.93 -1.35 15.67
CA LEU A 182 -25.95 -0.98 14.69
C LEU A 182 -25.47 -1.34 13.27
N PRO A 183 -26.38 -1.48 12.29
CA PRO A 183 -25.99 -1.63 10.90
C PRO A 183 -25.04 -0.51 10.45
N ALA A 184 -23.99 -0.86 9.71
CA ALA A 184 -23.00 0.09 9.24
C ALA A 184 -23.63 1.09 8.26
N ALA A 185 -23.31 2.37 8.45
CA ALA A 185 -23.90 3.47 7.71
C ALA A 185 -22.98 3.92 6.56
N LEU A 186 -23.52 4.78 5.69
CA LEU A 186 -22.80 5.37 4.54
C LEU A 186 -21.43 5.93 4.93
N ARG A 187 -21.37 6.67 6.05
CA ARG A 187 -20.13 7.29 6.54
C ARG A 187 -19.04 6.25 6.84
N ASP A 188 -19.41 5.09 7.36
CA ASP A 188 -18.44 4.04 7.71
C ASP A 188 -17.77 3.48 6.44
N ILE A 189 -18.54 3.33 5.37
CA ILE A 189 -18.06 2.91 4.05
C ILE A 189 -17.12 3.96 3.44
N GLU A 190 -17.50 5.23 3.47
CA GLU A 190 -16.68 6.31 2.92
C GLU A 190 -15.37 6.51 3.69
N CYS A 191 -15.40 6.39 5.02
CA CYS A 191 -14.21 6.42 5.85
C CYS A 191 -13.27 5.25 5.53
N LEU A 192 -13.80 4.04 5.41
CA LEU A 192 -13.03 2.86 5.02
C LEU A 192 -12.43 3.01 3.63
N TRP A 193 -13.20 3.54 2.67
CA TRP A 193 -12.74 3.81 1.31
C TRP A 193 -11.53 4.77 1.29
N LEU A 194 -11.61 5.87 2.02
CA LEU A 194 -10.50 6.84 2.13
C LEU A 194 -9.24 6.20 2.74
N HIS A 195 -9.39 5.28 3.70
CA HIS A 195 -8.26 4.51 4.21
C HIS A 195 -7.66 3.57 3.15
N GLY A 196 -8.51 2.88 2.39
CA GLY A 196 -8.08 2.00 1.29
C GLY A 196 -7.33 2.76 0.20
N LEU A 197 -7.89 3.89 -0.24
CA LEU A 197 -7.27 4.79 -1.20
C LEU A 197 -5.92 5.33 -0.73
N SER A 198 -5.87 5.85 0.50
CA SER A 198 -4.63 6.43 1.04
C SER A 198 -3.51 5.40 1.18
N SER A 199 -3.86 4.14 1.45
CA SER A 199 -2.91 3.04 1.55
C SER A 199 -2.71 2.28 0.23
N SER A 200 -3.44 2.63 -0.84
CA SER A 200 -3.45 1.94 -2.14
C SER A 200 -3.69 0.42 -2.01
N VAL A 201 -4.65 0.04 -1.17
CA VAL A 201 -5.01 -1.34 -0.86
C VAL A 201 -6.53 -1.53 -0.93
N ARG A 202 -6.96 -2.76 -1.14
CA ARG A 202 -8.38 -3.10 -1.12
C ARG A 202 -8.93 -2.95 0.31
N ALA A 203 -10.11 -2.35 0.43
CA ALA A 203 -10.78 -2.20 1.71
C ALA A 203 -11.96 -3.16 1.79
N VAL A 204 -12.13 -3.84 2.93
CA VAL A 204 -13.20 -4.83 3.16
C VAL A 204 -13.93 -4.52 4.47
N TYR A 205 -15.24 -4.65 4.50
CA TYR A 205 -16.03 -4.39 5.72
C TYR A 205 -16.76 -5.65 6.18
N PHE A 206 -16.65 -5.99 7.47
CA PHE A 206 -17.43 -7.05 8.12
C PHE A 206 -18.38 -6.44 9.16
N ALA A 207 -19.69 -6.66 9.02
CA ALA A 207 -20.69 -6.15 9.95
C ALA A 207 -21.67 -7.26 10.37
N PRO A 208 -21.74 -7.64 11.66
CA PRO A 208 -22.72 -8.63 12.11
C PRO A 208 -24.18 -8.18 11.92
N ALA A 209 -24.45 -6.89 12.10
CA ALA A 209 -25.79 -6.30 11.94
C ALA A 209 -26.15 -5.93 10.49
N GLY A 210 -25.24 -6.17 9.55
CA GLY A 210 -25.41 -5.76 8.15
C GLY A 210 -25.19 -4.28 7.92
N PHE A 211 -25.78 -3.77 6.84
CA PHE A 211 -25.49 -2.45 6.26
C PHE A 211 -26.81 -1.73 5.94
N THR A 212 -26.81 -0.40 5.99
CA THR A 212 -27.94 0.39 5.49
C THR A 212 -27.99 0.36 3.95
N ASP A 213 -29.16 0.64 3.36
CA ASP A 213 -29.32 0.65 1.89
C ASP A 213 -28.36 1.63 1.20
N ASP A 214 -28.19 2.83 1.78
CA ASP A 214 -27.22 3.82 1.29
C ASP A 214 -25.77 3.30 1.34
N ALA A 215 -25.43 2.53 2.37
CA ALA A 215 -24.10 1.93 2.51
C ALA A 215 -23.86 0.84 1.46
N LEU A 216 -24.86 0.00 1.19
CA LEU A 216 -24.81 -1.01 0.13
C LEU A 216 -24.63 -0.39 -1.25
N ALA A 217 -25.47 0.60 -1.58
CA ALA A 217 -25.39 1.31 -2.87
C ALA A 217 -24.03 1.98 -3.06
N ARG A 218 -23.52 2.65 -2.02
CA ARG A 218 -22.21 3.30 -2.10
C ARG A 218 -21.06 2.31 -2.20
N ALA A 219 -21.12 1.19 -1.49
CA ALA A 219 -20.08 0.17 -1.55
C ALA A 219 -19.99 -0.49 -2.93
N GLU A 220 -21.11 -0.63 -3.65
CA GLU A 220 -21.10 -1.05 -5.05
C GLU A 220 -20.34 -0.07 -5.95
N GLU A 221 -20.70 1.21 -5.89
CA GLU A 221 -20.03 2.26 -6.68
C GLU A 221 -18.52 2.32 -6.43
N LEU A 222 -18.09 2.03 -5.20
CA LEU A 222 -16.70 2.09 -4.77
C LEU A 222 -15.97 0.74 -4.87
N HIS A 223 -16.65 -0.32 -5.32
CA HIS A 223 -16.14 -1.70 -5.34
C HIS A 223 -15.55 -2.17 -4.00
N ILE A 224 -16.27 -1.90 -2.90
CA ILE A 224 -15.89 -2.32 -1.55
C ILE A 224 -16.65 -3.61 -1.20
N PRO A 225 -15.97 -4.75 -0.99
CA PRO A 225 -16.59 -5.97 -0.52
C PRO A 225 -17.16 -5.82 0.89
N LEU A 226 -18.45 -6.11 1.03
CA LEU A 226 -19.17 -6.09 2.29
C LEU A 226 -19.57 -7.51 2.70
N PHE A 227 -19.29 -7.88 3.95
CA PHE A 227 -19.64 -9.18 4.49
C PHE A 227 -20.51 -9.05 5.75
N VAL A 228 -21.61 -9.78 5.78
CA VAL A 228 -22.41 -9.95 7.00
C VAL A 228 -21.82 -11.10 7.79
N LEU A 229 -21.33 -10.81 9.00
CA LEU A 229 -20.71 -11.82 9.86
C LEU A 229 -21.76 -12.54 10.70
N ASP A 230 -22.03 -13.80 10.37
CA ASP A 230 -22.99 -14.62 11.11
C ASP A 230 -22.48 -15.01 12.52
N PRO A 231 -23.34 -15.21 13.52
CA PRO A 231 -22.93 -15.69 14.85
C PRO A 231 -22.22 -17.05 14.88
N ALA A 232 -22.37 -17.88 13.83
CA ALA A 232 -21.60 -19.10 13.65
C ALA A 232 -20.16 -18.85 13.16
N GLY A 233 -19.84 -17.61 12.78
CA GLY A 233 -18.51 -17.19 12.32
C GLY A 233 -18.25 -17.33 10.83
N THR A 234 -19.29 -17.59 10.03
CA THR A 234 -19.19 -17.62 8.57
C THR A 234 -19.56 -16.26 7.99
N PRO A 235 -18.64 -15.51 7.37
CA PRO A 235 -18.99 -14.30 6.65
C PRO A 235 -19.79 -14.63 5.40
N ARG A 236 -20.89 -13.92 5.18
CA ARG A 236 -21.73 -14.03 3.98
C ARG A 236 -21.57 -12.78 3.12
N PRO A 237 -21.42 -12.91 1.79
CA PRO A 237 -21.40 -11.75 0.90
C PRO A 237 -22.67 -10.90 1.06
N GLY A 238 -22.51 -9.60 1.21
CA GLY A 238 -23.60 -8.62 1.31
C GLY A 238 -23.83 -7.83 0.02
N ASN A 239 -22.89 -7.85 -0.93
CA ASN A 239 -22.95 -7.15 -2.22
C ASN A 239 -22.14 -7.87 -3.32
N GLY A 240 -22.26 -7.42 -4.57
CA GLY A 240 -21.60 -8.00 -5.73
C GLY A 240 -20.07 -8.07 -5.63
N PRO A 241 -19.37 -7.02 -5.17
CA PRO A 241 -17.92 -7.06 -4.94
C PRO A 241 -17.50 -8.14 -3.93
N ALA A 242 -18.34 -8.44 -2.94
CA ALA A 242 -18.07 -9.55 -2.02
C ALA A 242 -18.26 -10.92 -2.68
N ASP A 243 -19.30 -11.09 -3.50
CA ASP A 243 -19.50 -12.32 -4.27
C ASP A 243 -18.35 -12.57 -5.25
N GLU A 244 -17.90 -11.53 -5.95
CA GLU A 244 -16.75 -11.59 -6.85
C GLU A 244 -15.48 -11.99 -6.09
N LEU A 245 -15.23 -11.38 -4.92
CA LEU A 245 -14.08 -11.71 -4.09
C LEU A 245 -14.13 -13.16 -3.59
N VAL A 246 -15.31 -13.68 -3.25
CA VAL A 246 -15.44 -15.09 -2.83
C VAL A 246 -15.14 -16.03 -3.99
N GLY A 247 -15.68 -15.74 -5.17
CA GLY A 247 -15.51 -16.57 -6.37
C GLY A 247 -14.10 -16.55 -6.95
N THR A 248 -13.43 -15.40 -6.92
CA THR A 248 -12.10 -15.22 -7.53
C THR A 248 -10.95 -15.42 -6.51
N GLY A 249 -11.16 -15.05 -5.26
CA GLY A 249 -10.10 -14.96 -4.24
C GLY A 249 -9.29 -13.66 -4.34
N ALA A 250 -8.23 -13.59 -3.53
CA ALA A 250 -7.31 -12.46 -3.46
C ALA A 250 -6.51 -12.22 -4.75
#